data_AF-A0AA95F0Q9-F1
#
_entry.id   AF-A0AA95F0Q9-F1
#
_cell.length_a   1.000
_cell.length_b   1.000
_cell.length_c   1.000
_cell.angle_alpha   90.00
_cell.angle_beta   90.00
_cell.angle_gamma   90.00
#
_symmetry.space_group_name_H-M   'P 1'
#
loop_
_entity.id
_entity.type
_entity.pdbx_description
1 polymer ?
#
loop_
_entity_poly.entity_id
_entity_poly.type
_entity_poly.pdbx_seq_one_letter_code
_entity_poly.pdbx_strand_id
1 'polypeptide(L)' 'MKLAHHRAALGLSLEQCAVALGLSPSSKGWLSEIENGKREASLRLALRIEKWSDGKVAAGSVCSELRVANDQPQQPKAA' A
#
# COMPACT_ATOMS: atom_id res chain seq x y z
N MET A 1 6.06 -0.89 6.97
CA MET A 1 7.10 -1.06 5.91
C MET A 1 6.59 -0.44 4.60
N LYS A 2 7.47 -0.05 3.66
CA LYS A 2 7.05 0.41 2.30
C LYS A 2 6.79 -0.78 1.37
N LEU A 3 5.88 -0.63 0.41
CA LEU A 3 5.55 -1.66 -0.59
C LEU A 3 6.79 -2.19 -1.33
N ALA A 4 7.68 -1.30 -1.78
CA ALA A 4 8.91 -1.67 -2.49
C ALA A 4 9.80 -2.63 -1.71
N HIS A 5 9.96 -2.40 -0.40
CA HIS A 5 10.77 -3.25 0.47
C HIS A 5 10.13 -4.63 0.64
N HIS A 6 8.81 -4.69 0.81
CA HIS A 6 8.11 -5.96 0.94
C HIS A 6 8.21 -6.78 -0.35
N ARG A 7 7.98 -6.15 -1.50
CA ARG A 7 8.14 -6.78 -2.82
C ARG A 7 9.56 -7.32 -3.03
N ALA A 8 10.58 -6.51 -2.71
CA ALA A 8 11.97 -6.91 -2.83
C ALA A 8 12.34 -8.08 -1.91
N ALA A 9 11.81 -8.10 -0.67
CA ALA A 9 12.01 -9.20 0.26
C ALA A 9 11.40 -10.53 -0.22
N LEU A 10 10.34 -10.46 -1.03
CA LEU A 10 9.72 -11.62 -1.68
C LEU A 10 10.42 -12.00 -3.01
N GLY A 11 11.41 -11.23 -3.47
CA GLY A 11 12.10 -11.46 -4.74
C GLY A 11 11.24 -11.19 -5.99
N LEU A 12 10.13 -10.44 -5.85
CA LEU A 12 9.19 -10.21 -6.94
C LEU A 12 9.59 -9.02 -7.82
N SER A 13 9.45 -9.18 -9.13
CA SER A 13 9.47 -8.06 -10.08
C SER A 13 8.22 -7.18 -9.92
N LEU A 14 8.27 -5.95 -10.45
CA LEU A 14 7.09 -5.07 -10.46
C LEU A 14 5.91 -5.69 -11.22
N GLU A 15 6.17 -6.42 -12.31
CA GLU A 15 5.14 -7.11 -13.09
C GLU A 15 4.49 -8.23 -12.28
N GLN A 16 5.28 -9.04 -11.60
CA GLN A 16 4.80 -10.11 -10.74
C GLN A 16 3.99 -9.55 -9.56
N CYS A 17 4.45 -8.46 -8.96
CA CYS A 17 3.72 -7.76 -7.90
C CYS A 17 2.37 -7.21 -8.41
N ALA A 18 2.35 -6.60 -9.60
CA ALA A 18 1.12 -6.12 -10.22
C ALA A 18 0.11 -7.27 -10.40
N VAL A 19 0.56 -8.40 -10.94
CA VAL A 19 -0.27 -9.60 -11.09
C VAL A 19 -0.76 -10.14 -9.74
N ALA A 20 0.11 -10.19 -8.72
CA ALA A 20 -0.26 -10.64 -7.37
C ALA A 20 -1.33 -9.74 -6.73
N LEU A 21 -1.35 -8.46 -7.08
CA LEU A 21 -2.36 -7.48 -6.66
C LEU A 21 -3.62 -7.48 -7.56
N GLY A 22 -3.71 -8.41 -8.51
CA GLY A 22 -4.81 -8.52 -9.46
C GLY A 22 -4.86 -7.39 -10.48
N LEU A 23 -3.70 -6.84 -10.85
CA LEU A 23 -3.53 -5.82 -11.88
C LEU A 23 -2.92 -6.43 -13.14
N SER A 24 -3.02 -5.71 -14.26
CA SER A 24 -2.31 -6.08 -15.49
C SER A 24 -0.79 -5.97 -15.31
N PRO A 25 0.03 -6.86 -15.92
CA PRO A 25 1.49 -6.71 -15.95
C PRO A 25 1.96 -5.36 -16.51
N SER A 26 1.19 -4.78 -17.45
CA SER A 26 1.48 -3.46 -18.02
C SER A 26 1.38 -2.32 -17.01
N SER A 27 0.77 -2.55 -15.84
CA SER A 27 0.68 -1.59 -14.74
C SER A 27 1.97 -1.45 -13.93
N LYS A 28 3.09 -2.11 -14.31
CA LYS A 28 4.38 -2.04 -13.59
C LYS A 28 4.92 -0.62 -13.37
N GLY A 29 4.78 0.26 -14.37
CA GLY A 29 5.23 1.66 -14.27
C GLY A 29 4.39 2.44 -13.27
N TRP A 30 3.07 2.27 -13.34
CA TRP A 30 2.12 2.84 -12.40
C TRP A 30 2.34 2.34 -10.97
N LEU A 31 2.62 1.05 -10.80
CA LEU A 31 2.94 0.47 -9.49
C LEU A 31 4.28 1.02 -8.94
N SER A 32 5.26 1.24 -9.81
CA SER A 32 6.53 1.89 -9.44
C SER A 32 6.32 3.32 -8.95
N GLU A 33 5.40 4.08 -9.56
CA GLU A 33 5.06 5.43 -9.08
C GLU A 33 4.48 5.38 -7.66
N ILE A 34 3.65 4.38 -7.34
CA ILE A 34 3.12 4.16 -5.99
C ILE A 34 4.23 3.79 -5.01
N GLU A 35 5.11 2.87 -5.38
CA GLU A 35 6.23 2.45 -4.54
C GLU A 35 7.17 3.61 -4.16
N ASN A 36 7.36 4.54 -5.09
CA ASN A 36 8.18 5.72 -4.90
C ASN A 36 7.43 6.91 -4.29
N GLY A 37 6.12 6.77 -3.99
CA GLY A 37 5.29 7.85 -3.46
C GLY A 37 5.03 8.99 -4.44
N LYS A 38 5.29 8.78 -5.74
CA LYS A 38 4.97 9.76 -6.81
C LYS A 38 3.49 9.74 -7.18
N ARG A 39 2.79 8.66 -6.82
CA ARG A 39 1.37 8.47 -7.02
C ARG A 39 0.75 7.82 -5.79
N GLU A 40 -0.49 8.16 -5.50
CA GLU A 40 -1.27 7.47 -4.48
C GLU A 40 -2.04 6.28 -5.05
N ALA A 41 -2.10 5.21 -4.27
CA ALA A 41 -3.01 4.11 -4.55
C ALA A 41 -4.45 4.54 -4.28
N SER A 42 -5.39 4.01 -5.06
CA SER A 42 -6.80 4.11 -4.71
C SER A 42 -7.08 3.34 -3.41
N LEU A 43 -8.11 3.76 -2.66
CA LEU A 43 -8.53 3.11 -1.42
C LEU A 43 -8.65 1.59 -1.55
N ARG A 44 -9.30 1.11 -2.61
CA ARG A 44 -9.49 -0.32 -2.89
C ARG A 44 -8.15 -1.05 -3.08
N LEU A 45 -7.20 -0.43 -3.77
CA LEU A 45 -5.89 -1.04 -3.97
C LEU A 45 -5.08 -1.02 -2.67
N ALA A 46 -5.12 0.06 -1.90
CA ALA A 46 -4.39 0.18 -0.64
C ALA A 46 -4.80 -0.92 0.35
N LEU A 47 -6.10 -1.16 0.52
CA LEU A 47 -6.61 -2.27 1.34
C LEU A 47 -6.20 -3.64 0.80
N ARG A 48 -6.13 -3.79 -0.52
CA ARG A 48 -5.67 -5.04 -1.14
C ARG A 48 -4.19 -5.28 -0.91
N ILE A 49 -3.36 -4.24 -1.00
CA ILE A 49 -1.92 -4.30 -0.71
C ILE A 49 -1.71 -4.73 0.74
N GLU A 50 -2.43 -4.10 1.66
CA GLU A 50 -2.35 -4.43 3.08
C GLU A 50 -2.70 -5.90 3.34
N LYS A 51 -3.83 -6.37 2.81
CA LYS A 51 -4.24 -7.77 2.90
C LYS A 51 -3.24 -8.72 2.25
N TRP A 52 -2.75 -8.42 1.04
CA TRP A 52 -1.76 -9.23 0.34
C TRP A 52 -0.45 -9.36 1.10
N SER A 53 -0.04 -8.27 1.75
CA SER A 53 1.16 -8.23 2.59
C SER A 53 0.97 -8.82 3.99
N ASP A 54 -0.24 -9.28 4.32
CA ASP A 54 -0.62 -9.74 5.66
C ASP A 54 -0.31 -8.65 6.71
N GLY A 55 -0.76 -7.42 6.44
CA GLY A 55 -0.60 -6.24 7.31
C GLY A 55 0.80 -5.61 7.33
N LYS A 56 1.81 -6.20 6.67
CA LYS A 56 3.20 -5.67 6.71
C LYS A 56 3.33 -4.31 6.00
N VAL A 57 2.50 -4.06 4.99
CA VAL A 57 2.38 -2.79 4.27
C VAL A 57 1.05 -2.15 4.63
N ALA A 58 1.06 -1.22 5.57
CA ALA A 58 -0.16 -0.51 5.98
C ALA A 58 -0.79 0.24 4.80
N ALA A 59 -2.10 0.17 4.64
CA ALA A 59 -2.80 0.82 3.53
C ALA A 59 -2.60 2.34 3.53
N GLY A 60 -2.55 2.97 4.71
CA GLY A 60 -2.22 4.39 4.87
C GLY A 60 -0.82 4.78 4.38
N SER A 61 0.10 3.82 4.20
CA SER A 61 1.42 4.13 3.65
C SER A 61 1.38 4.52 2.17
N VAL A 62 0.39 4.00 1.43
CA VAL A 62 0.22 4.19 -0.03
C VAL A 62 -1.02 4.97 -0.43
N CYS A 63 -1.92 5.28 0.51
CA CYS A 63 -3.15 6.05 0.28
C CYS A 63 -3.33 7.08 1.41
N SER A 64 -3.34 8.37 1.08
CA SER A 64 -3.41 9.43 2.08
C SER A 64 -4.75 9.49 2.82
N GLU A 65 -5.85 9.14 2.15
CA GLU A 65 -7.20 9.07 2.75
C GLU A 65 -7.23 8.19 4.01
N LEU A 66 -6.43 7.12 4.03
CA LEU A 66 -6.33 6.20 5.16
C LEU A 66 -5.30 6.62 6.22
N ARG A 67 -4.42 7.60 5.95
CA ARG A 67 -3.51 8.14 6.99
C ARG A 67 -4.30 8.84 8.09
N VAL A 68 -5.35 9.55 7.72
CA VAL A 68 -6.17 10.35 8.63
C VAL A 68 -6.95 9.47 9.63
N ALA A 69 -7.21 8.20 9.30
CA ALA A 69 -7.93 7.27 10.18
C ALA A 69 -7.09 6.78 11.38
N ASN A 70 -5.75 6.84 11.31
CA ASN A 70 -4.86 6.38 12.38
C ASN A 70 -4.25 7.51 13.22
N ASP A 71 -4.35 8.76 12.76
CA ASP A 71 -3.82 9.95 13.45
C ASP A 71 -4.89 10.71 14.24
N GLN A 72 -6.10 10.15 14.46
CA GLN A 72 -6.97 10.72 15.48
C GLN A 72 -6.36 10.42 16.86
N PRO A 73 -5.88 11.43 17.62
CA PRO A 73 -5.57 11.21 19.01
C PRO A 73 -6.86 10.72 19.67
N GLN A 74 -6.82 9.54 20.29
CA GLN A 74 -7.87 9.08 21.18
C GLN A 74 -8.13 10.21 22.18
N GLN A 75 -9.21 10.97 21.98
CA GLN A 75 -9.63 11.95 22.97
C GLN A 75 -9.89 11.15 24.26
N PRO A 76 -9.22 11.48 25.38
CA PRO A 76 -9.50 10.81 26.63
C PRO A 76 -10.96 11.06 26.97
N LYS A 77 -11.70 9.96 27.15
CA LYS A 77 -13.07 9.97 27.65
C LYS A 77 -13.01 10.68 29.00
N ALA A 78 -13.53 11.91 29.06
CA ALA A 78 -13.69 12.62 30.32
C ALA A 78 -14.61 11.79 31.21
N ALA A 79 -14.11 11.43 32.40
CA ALA A 79 -14.85 10.78 33.47
C ALA A 79 -15.73 11.79 34.21
#